data_AF-A0A7X7XT86-F1
#
_entry.id   AF-A0A7X7XT86-F1
#
_cell.length_a   1.000
_cell.length_b   1.000
_cell.length_c   1.000
_cell.angle_alpha   90.00
_cell.angle_beta   90.00
_cell.angle_gamma   90.00
#
_symmetry.space_group_name_H-M   'P 1'
#
loop_
_entity.id
_entity.type
_entity.pdbx_description
1 polymer ?
#
loop_
_entity_poly.entity_id
_entity_poly.type
_entity_poly.pdbx_seq_one_letter_code
_entity_poly.pdbx_strand_id
1 'polypeptide(L)'
;MNELAIVSGKGGTGKTTIASSFSSLLKRCIITDCDVDASNLYLILDPEIFEQNEFKGSKVAKIDEDKCILCGICRENCRFDAISEDYIVDEISCEGCKVCQLVCPQDAVKIVLKITGSIYKSKIKKGFLFYADLLPGEGSSGRLVTNLRTNSKIFSNFENIDEILIDSASGIGCPVISSLTNVNKAIIVTEPTVSGIHDLKRILSLLIHFKIKSYVLINKYNINEEKSYEIEDFCKKDNIELIGKIPFDEIVVEAMVNGKSVIDYSPQSKISSIIKEIFKKVYLK
;
A
#
# COMPACT_ATOMS: atom_id res chain seq x y z
N MET A 1 -16.28 -4.47 12.95
CA MET A 1 -15.07 -4.12 12.17
C MET A 1 -15.33 -2.95 11.24
N ASN A 2 -14.55 -1.89 11.42
CA ASN A 2 -14.55 -0.66 10.65
C ASN A 2 -13.20 -0.55 9.91
N GLU A 3 -13.22 -0.76 8.60
CA GLU A 3 -12.04 -0.64 7.75
C GLU A 3 -12.07 0.68 6.98
N LEU A 4 -11.06 1.52 7.21
CA LEU A 4 -10.86 2.81 6.53
C LEU A 4 -9.57 2.78 5.72
N ALA A 5 -9.67 2.89 4.40
CA ALA A 5 -8.50 3.06 3.54
C ALA A 5 -8.23 4.53 3.22
N ILE A 6 -6.96 4.91 3.18
CA ILE A 6 -6.50 6.20 2.71
C ILE A 6 -5.79 5.95 1.38
N VAL A 7 -6.30 6.57 0.31
CA VAL A 7 -5.87 6.32 -1.07
C VAL A 7 -5.51 7.61 -1.80
N SER A 8 -4.70 7.51 -2.85
CA SER A 8 -4.27 8.62 -3.70
C SER A 8 -3.73 8.10 -5.03
N GLY A 9 -3.84 8.88 -6.10
CA GLY A 9 -3.41 8.41 -7.42
C GLY A 9 -1.93 8.63 -7.73
N LYS A 10 -1.23 9.41 -6.90
CA LYS A 10 0.22 9.61 -7.02
C LYS A 10 0.88 9.63 -5.64
N GLY A 11 2.19 9.40 -5.63
CA GLY A 11 3.04 9.59 -4.44
C GLY A 11 3.08 11.05 -4.01
N GLY A 12 3.35 11.30 -2.71
CA GLY A 12 3.55 12.66 -2.19
C GLY A 12 2.29 13.50 -1.89
N THR A 13 1.08 12.98 -2.13
CA THR A 13 -0.18 13.71 -1.83
C THR A 13 -0.50 13.82 -0.34
N GLY A 14 0.21 13.09 0.53
CA GLY A 14 0.03 13.14 1.98
C GLY A 14 -0.82 12.03 2.60
N LYS A 15 -1.03 10.88 1.91
CA LYS A 15 -1.75 9.72 2.47
C LYS A 15 -1.21 9.30 3.85
N THR A 16 0.08 9.01 3.92
CA THR A 16 0.79 8.59 5.14
C THR A 16 0.69 9.62 6.25
N THR A 17 0.68 10.92 5.93
CA THR A 17 0.43 11.99 6.90
C THR A 17 -0.96 11.86 7.52
N ILE A 18 -2.00 11.63 6.70
CA ILE A 18 -3.36 11.44 7.20
C ILE A 18 -3.48 10.13 7.97
N ALA A 19 -2.84 9.06 7.49
CA ALA A 19 -2.87 7.75 8.14
C ALA A 19 -2.25 7.77 9.54
N SER A 20 -1.02 8.29 9.66
CA SER A 20 -0.36 8.46 10.96
C SER A 20 -1.09 9.42 11.89
N SER A 21 -1.72 10.47 11.36
CA SER A 21 -2.52 11.39 12.16
C SER A 21 -3.79 10.74 12.70
N PHE A 22 -4.51 9.98 11.87
CA PHE A 22 -5.72 9.28 12.26
C PHE A 22 -5.42 8.17 13.28
N SER A 23 -4.33 7.41 13.11
CA SER A 23 -3.92 6.42 14.11
C SER A 23 -3.60 7.06 15.46
N SER A 24 -3.01 8.26 15.45
CA SER A 24 -2.73 9.05 16.66
C SER A 24 -4.01 9.57 17.34
N LEU A 25 -5.13 9.71 16.63
CA LEU A 25 -6.41 10.17 17.19
C LEU A 25 -7.30 9.03 17.67
N LEU A 26 -7.17 7.83 17.10
CA LEU A 26 -7.89 6.64 17.54
C LEU A 26 -7.47 6.24 18.96
N LYS A 27 -8.32 5.47 19.66
CA LYS A 27 -7.99 4.92 20.99
C LYS A 27 -7.06 3.71 20.87
N ARG A 28 -7.42 2.79 20.00
CA ARG A 28 -6.69 1.55 19.69
C ARG A 28 -7.06 1.14 18.26
N CYS A 29 -6.08 0.83 17.42
CA CYS A 29 -6.32 0.42 16.03
C CYS A 29 -5.25 -0.54 15.51
N ILE A 30 -5.59 -1.26 14.45
CA ILE A 30 -4.62 -1.91 13.58
C ILE A 30 -4.35 -0.95 12.43
N ILE A 31 -3.10 -0.59 12.18
CA ILE A 31 -2.70 0.12 10.98
C ILE A 31 -1.95 -0.84 10.05
N THR A 32 -2.33 -0.84 8.77
CA THR A 32 -1.69 -1.66 7.73
C THR A 32 -1.06 -0.73 6.68
N ASP A 33 0.26 -0.69 6.60
CA ASP A 33 1.01 -0.01 5.55
C ASP A 33 1.05 -0.91 4.30
N CYS A 34 0.22 -0.60 3.31
CA CYS A 34 0.11 -1.35 2.07
C CYS A 34 0.94 -0.74 0.93
N ASP A 35 1.76 0.27 1.19
CA ASP A 35 2.76 0.74 0.24
C ASP A 35 4.03 -0.12 0.36
N VAL A 36 3.93 -1.39 -0.01
CA VAL A 36 4.97 -2.41 0.25
C VAL A 36 6.24 -2.21 -0.59
N ASP A 37 6.14 -1.39 -1.63
CA ASP A 37 7.29 -0.99 -2.47
C ASP A 37 8.09 0.16 -1.81
N ALA A 38 7.46 0.91 -0.89
CA ALA A 38 8.05 2.06 -0.19
C ALA A 38 7.37 2.30 1.16
N SER A 39 7.43 1.32 2.07
CA SER A 39 6.79 1.42 3.38
C SER A 39 7.43 2.52 4.21
N ASN A 40 6.61 3.39 4.81
CA ASN A 40 7.09 4.62 5.47
C ASN A 40 6.48 4.82 6.85
N LEU A 41 5.38 4.16 7.20
CA LEU A 41 4.70 4.39 8.48
C LEU A 41 5.54 3.99 9.68
N TYR A 42 6.43 3.01 9.54
CA TYR A 42 7.33 2.59 10.63
C TYR A 42 8.28 3.72 11.05
N LEU A 43 8.63 4.65 10.15
CA LEU A 43 9.47 5.82 10.47
C LEU A 43 8.74 6.86 11.33
N ILE A 44 7.41 6.86 11.30
CA ILE A 44 6.57 7.88 11.97
C ILE A 44 5.96 7.35 13.28
N LEU A 45 5.69 6.04 13.34
CA LEU A 45 4.98 5.43 14.45
C LEU A 45 5.89 4.77 15.48
N ASP A 46 7.21 4.78 15.24
CA ASP A 46 8.26 4.23 16.12
C ASP A 46 7.88 2.85 16.69
N PRO A 47 7.66 1.85 15.81
CA PRO A 47 7.09 0.57 16.20
C PRO A 47 8.13 -0.38 16.82
N GLU A 48 7.70 -1.16 17.81
CA GLU A 48 8.47 -2.28 18.36
C GLU A 48 8.10 -3.58 17.63
N ILE A 49 9.02 -4.11 16.81
CA ILE A 49 8.80 -5.34 16.06
C ILE A 49 8.82 -6.54 17.01
N PHE A 50 7.77 -7.36 16.98
CA PHE A 50 7.70 -8.61 17.76
C PHE A 50 7.60 -9.87 16.89
N GLU A 51 7.35 -9.72 15.58
CA GLU A 51 7.32 -10.83 14.63
C GLU A 51 7.77 -10.36 13.24
N GLN A 52 8.62 -11.14 12.59
CA GLN A 52 9.07 -10.96 11.21
C GLN A 52 9.00 -12.29 10.47
N ASN A 53 8.44 -12.28 9.26
CA ASN A 53 8.35 -13.46 8.41
C ASN A 53 8.80 -13.15 6.99
N GLU A 54 9.45 -14.13 6.34
CA GLU A 54 9.74 -14.06 4.91
C GLU A 54 8.44 -14.19 4.09
N PHE A 55 8.33 -13.38 3.05
CA PHE A 55 7.28 -13.50 2.05
C PHE A 55 7.80 -14.19 0.79
N LYS A 56 7.10 -15.24 0.35
CA LYS A 56 7.43 -16.01 -0.85
C LYS A 56 6.38 -15.77 -1.93
N GLY A 57 6.55 -14.71 -2.71
CA GLY A 57 5.53 -14.22 -3.65
C GLY A 57 5.64 -14.75 -5.07
N SER A 58 6.84 -15.18 -5.49
CA SER A 58 7.14 -15.65 -6.85
C SER A 58 7.75 -17.05 -6.87
N LYS A 59 7.90 -17.59 -8.07
CA LYS A 59 8.46 -18.91 -8.34
C LYS A 59 9.55 -18.75 -9.40
N VAL A 60 10.63 -19.49 -9.25
CA VAL A 60 11.74 -19.49 -10.22
C VAL A 60 12.15 -20.90 -10.56
N ALA A 61 12.67 -21.10 -11.76
CA ALA A 61 13.30 -22.35 -12.16
C ALA A 61 14.70 -22.44 -11.57
N LYS A 62 15.09 -23.64 -11.15
CA LYS A 62 16.46 -24.01 -10.82
C LYS A 62 16.83 -25.28 -11.58
N ILE A 63 18.01 -25.29 -12.17
CA ILE A 63 18.54 -26.42 -12.93
C ILE A 63 19.54 -27.16 -12.02
N ASP A 64 19.32 -28.45 -11.86
CA ASP A 64 20.19 -29.37 -11.12
C ASP A 64 21.34 -29.80 -12.06
N GLU A 65 22.55 -29.29 -11.80
CA GLU A 65 23.73 -29.53 -12.64
C GLU A 65 24.10 -31.02 -12.72
N ASP A 66 23.90 -31.77 -11.64
CA ASP A 66 24.25 -33.19 -11.58
C ASP A 66 23.33 -34.06 -12.47
N LYS A 67 22.13 -33.56 -12.78
CA LYS A 67 21.14 -34.24 -13.64
C LYS A 67 21.09 -33.67 -15.05
N CYS A 68 21.57 -32.45 -15.25
CA CYS A 68 21.43 -31.76 -16.52
C CYS A 68 22.38 -32.35 -17.57
N ILE A 69 21.83 -32.88 -18.65
CA ILE A 69 22.61 -33.39 -19.79
C ILE A 69 22.90 -32.32 -20.86
N LEU A 70 22.69 -31.04 -20.55
CA LEU A 70 22.97 -29.90 -21.43
C LEU A 70 22.29 -30.01 -22.82
N CYS A 71 21.05 -30.49 -22.87
CA CYS A 71 20.31 -30.75 -24.11
C CYS A 71 19.63 -29.51 -24.75
N GLY A 72 19.59 -28.36 -24.07
CA GLY A 72 19.01 -27.12 -24.60
C GLY A 72 17.49 -27.01 -24.60
N ILE A 73 16.73 -28.10 -24.45
CA ILE A 73 15.26 -28.12 -24.60
C ILE A 73 14.56 -27.09 -23.69
N CYS A 74 15.02 -26.93 -22.44
CA CYS A 74 14.44 -25.98 -21.50
C CYS A 74 14.60 -24.52 -21.97
N ARG A 75 15.73 -24.19 -22.60
CA ARG A 75 16.05 -22.87 -23.15
C ARG A 75 15.20 -22.59 -24.40
N GLU A 76 15.11 -23.55 -25.31
CA GLU A 76 14.31 -23.42 -26.55
C GLU A 76 12.81 -23.17 -26.28
N ASN A 77 12.31 -23.68 -25.16
CA ASN A 77 10.91 -23.53 -24.75
C ASN A 77 10.70 -22.36 -23.77
N CYS A 78 11.75 -21.61 -23.42
CA CYS A 78 11.64 -20.44 -22.56
C CYS A 78 11.20 -19.23 -23.37
N ARG A 79 9.95 -18.79 -23.18
CA ARG A 79 9.39 -17.58 -23.84
C ARG A 79 9.93 -16.26 -23.32
N PHE A 80 10.70 -16.29 -22.24
CA PHE A 80 11.18 -15.12 -21.50
C PHE A 80 12.70 -14.97 -21.60
N ASP A 81 13.37 -15.83 -22.37
CA ASP A 81 14.84 -15.85 -22.52
C ASP A 81 15.61 -15.92 -21.18
N ALA A 82 14.95 -16.44 -20.14
CA ALA A 82 15.46 -16.48 -18.78
C ALA A 82 16.49 -17.60 -18.50
N ILE A 83 16.96 -18.33 -19.51
CA ILE A 83 17.93 -19.42 -19.35
C ILE A 83 19.11 -19.15 -20.30
N SER A 84 20.31 -18.97 -19.74
CA SER A 84 21.52 -18.67 -20.52
C SER A 84 22.05 -19.89 -21.29
N GLU A 85 23.08 -19.68 -22.12
CA GLU A 85 23.78 -20.77 -22.80
C GLU A 85 24.46 -21.74 -21.83
N ASP A 86 24.88 -21.23 -20.67
CA ASP A 86 25.49 -21.98 -19.57
C ASP A 86 24.44 -22.62 -18.63
N TYR A 87 23.16 -22.65 -19.03
CA TYR A 87 22.06 -23.22 -18.24
C TYR A 87 21.85 -22.54 -16.88
N ILE A 88 22.26 -21.28 -16.75
CA ILE A 88 22.01 -20.45 -15.59
C ILE A 88 20.66 -19.75 -15.79
N VAL A 89 19.79 -19.85 -14.79
CA VAL A 89 18.48 -19.17 -14.82
C VAL A 89 18.65 -17.74 -14.33
N ASP A 90 18.26 -16.77 -15.16
CA ASP A 90 18.05 -15.39 -14.72
C ASP A 90 16.75 -15.32 -13.91
N GLU A 91 16.89 -15.17 -12.59
CA GLU A 91 15.76 -15.13 -11.67
C GLU A 91 14.87 -13.88 -11.80
N ILE A 92 15.33 -12.84 -12.49
CA ILE A 92 14.53 -11.62 -12.72
C ILE A 92 13.61 -11.82 -13.93
N SER A 93 14.15 -12.37 -15.01
CA SER A 93 13.39 -12.64 -16.24
C SER A 93 12.51 -13.90 -16.15
N CYS A 94 12.76 -14.77 -15.16
CA CYS A 94 12.02 -16.02 -15.01
C CYS A 94 10.62 -15.82 -14.39
N GLU A 95 9.58 -16.05 -15.17
CA GLU A 95 8.18 -16.03 -14.70
C GLU A 95 7.76 -17.26 -13.87
N GLY A 96 8.61 -18.29 -13.75
CA GLY A 96 8.27 -19.51 -13.02
C GLY A 96 7.08 -20.29 -13.61
N CYS A 97 6.83 -20.16 -14.92
CA CYS A 97 5.69 -20.74 -15.63
C CYS A 97 5.68 -22.28 -15.71
N LYS A 98 6.79 -22.92 -15.29
CA LYS A 98 7.03 -24.38 -15.24
C LYS A 98 7.21 -25.09 -16.58
N VAL A 99 7.19 -24.40 -17.71
CA VAL A 99 7.38 -25.02 -19.03
C VAL A 99 8.71 -25.80 -19.10
N CYS A 100 9.82 -25.17 -18.67
CA CYS A 100 11.14 -25.78 -18.62
C CYS A 100 11.22 -27.04 -17.73
N GLN A 101 10.46 -27.08 -16.64
CA GLN A 101 10.32 -28.27 -15.79
C GLN A 101 9.60 -29.39 -16.52
N LEU A 102 8.51 -29.08 -17.22
CA LEU A 102 7.68 -30.07 -17.91
C LEU A 102 8.40 -30.74 -19.09
N VAL A 103 9.24 -29.99 -19.81
CA VAL A 103 9.92 -30.49 -21.01
C VAL A 103 11.28 -31.12 -20.73
N CYS A 104 11.77 -31.08 -19.49
CA CYS A 104 13.09 -31.59 -19.15
C CYS A 104 13.08 -33.14 -19.14
N PRO A 105 13.85 -33.82 -20.01
CA PRO A 105 13.83 -35.28 -20.08
C PRO A 105 14.53 -35.98 -18.91
N GLN A 106 15.29 -35.24 -18.08
CA GLN A 106 16.05 -35.77 -16.94
C GLN A 106 15.48 -35.34 -15.58
N ASP A 107 14.33 -34.67 -15.56
CA ASP A 107 13.77 -34.05 -14.35
C ASP A 107 14.80 -33.16 -13.59
N ALA A 108 15.71 -32.53 -14.34
CA ALA A 108 16.77 -31.68 -13.81
C ALA A 108 16.27 -30.27 -13.45
N VAL A 109 15.17 -29.82 -14.05
CA VAL A 109 14.61 -28.49 -13.79
C VAL A 109 13.53 -28.57 -12.72
N LYS A 110 13.68 -27.81 -11.63
CA LYS A 110 12.69 -27.69 -10.55
C LYS A 110 12.20 -26.27 -10.40
N ILE A 111 10.93 -26.12 -10.06
CA ILE A 111 10.34 -24.81 -9.75
C ILE A 111 10.28 -24.66 -8.24
N VAL A 112 10.99 -23.66 -7.73
CA VAL A 112 11.10 -23.36 -6.30
C VAL A 112 10.42 -22.03 -5.98
N LEU A 113 9.97 -21.87 -4.73
CA LEU A 113 9.47 -20.59 -4.23
C LEU A 113 10.67 -19.66 -3.97
N LYS A 114 10.56 -18.42 -4.45
CA LYS A 114 11.53 -17.36 -4.21
C LYS A 114 11.03 -16.46 -3.08
N ILE A 115 11.93 -16.05 -2.20
CA ILE A 115 11.66 -15.01 -1.20
C ILE A 115 11.64 -13.68 -1.94
N THR A 116 10.55 -12.94 -1.84
CA THR A 116 10.33 -11.69 -2.56
C THR A 116 10.10 -10.50 -1.64
N GLY A 117 10.11 -10.71 -0.33
CA GLY A 117 9.92 -9.64 0.63
C GLY A 117 9.89 -10.14 2.08
N SER A 118 9.57 -9.24 2.99
CA SER A 118 9.39 -9.50 4.42
C SER A 118 8.09 -8.88 4.92
N ILE A 119 7.45 -9.49 5.90
CA ILE A 119 6.27 -8.98 6.59
C ILE A 119 6.61 -8.81 8.07
N TYR A 120 6.20 -7.68 8.63
CA TYR A 120 6.46 -7.33 10.01
C TYR A 120 5.15 -7.11 10.76
N LYS A 121 5.11 -7.59 12.01
CA LYS A 121 4.09 -7.23 12.98
C LYS A 121 4.76 -6.50 14.12
N SER A 122 4.17 -5.38 14.49
CA SER A 122 4.80 -4.49 15.46
C SER A 122 3.78 -3.84 16.36
N LYS A 123 4.21 -3.54 17.58
CA LYS A 123 3.42 -2.81 18.56
C LYS A 123 3.71 -1.32 18.40
N ILE A 124 2.67 -0.50 18.48
CA ILE A 124 2.77 0.96 18.49
C ILE A 124 2.03 1.51 19.70
N LYS A 125 2.24 2.79 20.00
CA LYS A 125 1.62 3.48 21.15
C LYS A 125 0.10 3.26 21.27
N LYS A 126 -0.61 3.18 20.14
CA LYS A 126 -2.08 3.05 20.08
C LYS A 126 -2.57 1.83 19.29
N GLY A 127 -1.89 0.69 19.45
CA GLY A 127 -2.31 -0.58 18.86
C GLY A 127 -1.16 -1.28 18.15
N PHE A 128 -1.36 -1.67 16.90
CA PHE A 128 -0.38 -2.46 16.15
C PHE A 128 -0.21 -1.95 14.73
N LEU A 129 1.02 -2.05 14.22
CA LEU A 129 1.38 -1.77 12.84
C LEU A 129 1.75 -3.07 12.13
N PHE A 130 1.16 -3.25 10.96
CA PHE A 130 1.49 -4.29 9.98
C PHE A 130 2.07 -3.58 8.76
N TYR A 131 3.31 -3.92 8.40
CA TYR A 131 3.94 -3.39 7.20
C TYR A 131 4.77 -4.49 6.54
N ALA A 132 5.18 -4.27 5.30
CA ALA A 132 5.95 -5.23 4.55
C ALA A 132 6.87 -4.53 3.56
N ASP A 133 8.04 -5.12 3.33
CA ASP A 133 8.98 -4.63 2.33
C ASP A 133 9.08 -5.65 1.21
N LEU A 134 8.89 -5.21 -0.03
CA LEU A 134 9.17 -6.00 -1.21
C LEU A 134 10.63 -5.83 -1.61
N LEU A 135 11.29 -6.92 -2.02
CA LEU A 135 12.65 -6.84 -2.54
C LEU A 135 12.65 -6.08 -3.89
N PRO A 136 13.70 -5.26 -4.15
CA PRO A 136 13.80 -4.53 -5.40
C PRO A 136 13.72 -5.44 -6.63
N GLY A 137 12.91 -5.04 -7.62
CA GLY A 137 12.75 -5.77 -8.88
C GLY A 137 11.68 -6.88 -8.87
N GLU A 138 11.00 -7.11 -7.74
CA GLU A 138 9.95 -8.13 -7.65
C GLU A 138 8.57 -7.60 -8.09
N GLY A 139 7.77 -8.42 -8.79
CA GLY A 139 6.45 -8.05 -9.30
C GLY A 139 5.26 -8.48 -8.41
N SER A 140 5.49 -8.85 -7.15
CA SER A 140 4.50 -9.54 -6.29
C SER A 140 3.79 -8.64 -5.26
N SER A 141 3.87 -7.32 -5.41
CA SER A 141 3.31 -6.33 -4.47
C SER A 141 1.82 -6.54 -4.15
N GLY A 142 0.97 -6.82 -5.15
CA GLY A 142 -0.46 -7.08 -4.90
C GLY A 142 -0.73 -8.32 -4.02
N ARG A 143 0.06 -9.40 -4.21
CA ARG A 143 -0.04 -10.61 -3.37
C ARG A 143 0.46 -10.35 -1.96
N LEU A 144 1.54 -9.59 -1.83
CA LEU A 144 2.10 -9.18 -0.54
C LEU A 144 1.08 -8.34 0.24
N VAL A 145 0.48 -7.33 -0.39
CA VAL A 145 -0.58 -6.51 0.20
C VAL A 145 -1.77 -7.37 0.64
N THR A 146 -2.21 -8.32 -0.19
CA THR A 146 -3.31 -9.24 0.16
C THR A 146 -2.98 -10.10 1.39
N ASN A 147 -1.76 -10.64 1.44
CA ASN A 147 -1.29 -11.44 2.58
C ASN A 147 -1.22 -10.58 3.85
N LEU A 148 -0.65 -9.38 3.75
CA LEU A 148 -0.53 -8.42 4.84
C LEU A 148 -1.89 -8.03 5.42
N ARG A 149 -2.86 -7.70 4.56
CA ARG A 149 -4.24 -7.35 4.93
C ARG A 149 -4.99 -8.51 5.58
N THR A 150 -4.78 -9.72 5.08
CA THR A 150 -5.38 -10.94 5.66
C THR A 150 -4.82 -11.21 7.05
N ASN A 151 -3.50 -11.11 7.23
CA ASN A 151 -2.85 -11.27 8.53
C ASN A 151 -3.30 -10.20 9.52
N SER A 152 -3.36 -8.94 9.10
CA SER A 152 -3.79 -7.84 9.97
C SER A 152 -5.26 -7.98 10.40
N LYS A 153 -6.14 -8.46 9.51
CA LYS A 153 -7.53 -8.77 9.81
C LYS A 153 -7.70 -9.94 10.77
N ILE A 154 -6.99 -11.05 10.55
CA ILE A 154 -7.02 -12.19 11.48
C ILE A 154 -6.56 -11.76 12.87
N PHE A 155 -5.46 -11.01 12.93
CA PHE A 155 -4.92 -10.50 14.19
C PHE A 155 -5.87 -9.50 14.88
N SER A 156 -6.56 -8.66 14.13
CA SER A 156 -7.56 -7.72 14.68
C SER A 156 -8.68 -8.45 15.44
N ASN A 157 -9.15 -9.58 14.92
CA ASN A 157 -10.17 -10.41 15.58
C ASN A 157 -9.62 -11.06 16.86
N PHE A 158 -8.38 -11.54 16.83
CA PHE A 158 -7.73 -12.11 18.00
C PHE A 158 -7.55 -11.09 19.14
N GLU A 159 -7.13 -9.87 18.80
CA GLU A 159 -6.93 -8.77 19.75
C GLU A 159 -8.21 -8.01 20.13
N ASN A 160 -9.36 -8.39 19.54
CA ASN A 160 -10.64 -7.69 19.67
C ASN A 160 -10.53 -6.18 19.36
N ILE A 161 -9.90 -5.86 18.22
CA ILE A 161 -9.75 -4.49 17.72
C ILE A 161 -10.60 -4.33 16.46
N ASP A 162 -11.68 -3.56 16.54
CA ASP A 162 -12.58 -3.35 15.41
C ASP A 162 -12.05 -2.34 14.37
N GLU A 163 -11.14 -1.47 14.76
CA GLU A 163 -10.66 -0.36 13.93
C GLU A 163 -9.42 -0.74 13.14
N ILE A 164 -9.55 -0.80 11.81
CA ILE A 164 -8.44 -1.02 10.88
C ILE A 164 -8.27 0.20 9.97
N LEU A 165 -7.08 0.80 10.03
CA LEU A 165 -6.65 1.87 9.15
C LEU A 165 -5.68 1.31 8.11
N ILE A 166 -5.86 1.67 6.84
CA ILE A 166 -5.04 1.18 5.74
C ILE A 166 -4.42 2.37 5.04
N ASP A 167 -3.09 2.45 5.01
CA ASP A 167 -2.36 3.36 4.14
C ASP A 167 -2.09 2.61 2.83
N SER A 168 -2.80 2.97 1.75
CA SER A 168 -2.66 2.24 0.49
C SER A 168 -1.36 2.61 -0.22
N ALA A 169 -0.95 1.78 -1.18
CA ALA A 169 -0.02 2.22 -2.22
C ALA A 169 -0.60 3.42 -3.00
N SER A 170 0.26 4.14 -3.72
CA SER A 170 -0.21 5.17 -4.66
C SER A 170 -0.65 4.58 -6.01
N GLY A 171 -1.53 5.28 -6.72
CA GLY A 171 -1.96 4.91 -8.07
C GLY A 171 -3.30 4.20 -8.11
N ILE A 172 -3.45 3.31 -9.09
CA ILE A 172 -4.67 2.51 -9.32
C ILE A 172 -4.34 1.04 -9.67
N GLY A 173 -3.10 0.62 -9.43
CA GLY A 173 -2.61 -0.70 -9.80
C GLY A 173 -3.10 -1.81 -8.86
N CYS A 174 -2.59 -3.02 -9.08
CA CYS A 174 -2.92 -4.21 -8.27
C CYS A 174 -2.73 -3.99 -6.74
N PRO A 175 -1.67 -3.29 -6.26
CA PRO A 175 -1.53 -3.01 -4.82
C PRO A 175 -2.69 -2.20 -4.24
N VAL A 176 -3.17 -1.19 -4.97
CA VAL A 176 -4.29 -0.34 -4.54
C VAL A 176 -5.59 -1.16 -4.49
N ILE A 177 -5.86 -1.95 -5.53
CA ILE A 177 -7.01 -2.85 -5.57
C ILE A 177 -6.97 -3.86 -4.40
N SER A 178 -5.80 -4.43 -4.14
CA SER A 178 -5.60 -5.39 -3.05
C SER A 178 -5.83 -4.74 -1.68
N SER A 179 -5.37 -3.50 -1.49
CA SER A 179 -5.59 -2.76 -0.23
C SER A 179 -7.06 -2.42 0.01
N LEU A 180 -7.83 -2.18 -1.05
CA LEU A 180 -9.24 -1.79 -1.02
C LEU A 180 -10.21 -2.97 -0.91
N THR A 181 -9.74 -4.20 -1.11
CA THR A 181 -10.60 -5.39 -1.07
C THR A 181 -11.24 -5.53 0.32
N ASN A 182 -12.57 -5.63 0.36
CA ASN A 182 -13.41 -5.72 1.57
C ASN A 182 -13.35 -4.50 2.53
N VAL A 183 -12.94 -3.33 2.05
CA VAL A 183 -12.91 -2.09 2.85
C VAL A 183 -14.29 -1.44 2.89
N ASN A 184 -14.69 -0.87 4.05
CA ASN A 184 -15.99 -0.23 4.21
C ASN A 184 -16.01 1.22 3.69
N LYS A 185 -14.95 1.96 4.00
CA LYS A 185 -14.83 3.41 3.73
C LYS A 185 -13.45 3.71 3.16
N ALA A 186 -13.37 4.70 2.26
CA ALA A 186 -12.08 5.19 1.76
C ALA A 186 -12.05 6.72 1.71
N ILE A 187 -10.91 7.29 2.07
CA ILE A 187 -10.60 8.72 1.89
C ILE A 187 -9.62 8.85 0.73
N ILE A 188 -10.02 9.57 -0.31
CA ILE A 188 -9.14 9.95 -1.41
C ILE A 188 -8.46 11.26 -1.04
N VAL A 189 -7.13 11.20 -0.86
CA VAL A 189 -6.29 12.37 -0.64
C VAL A 189 -5.76 12.85 -1.99
N THR A 190 -6.21 14.03 -2.41
CA THR A 190 -5.80 14.66 -3.67
C THR A 190 -5.13 16.00 -3.43
N GLU A 191 -4.40 16.48 -4.43
CA GLU A 191 -3.76 17.80 -4.45
C GLU A 191 -4.34 18.63 -5.61
N PRO A 192 -4.32 19.97 -5.53
CA PRO A 192 -4.89 20.84 -6.55
C PRO A 192 -4.00 20.95 -7.80
N THR A 193 -3.79 19.83 -8.50
CA THR A 193 -3.06 19.76 -9.77
C THR A 193 -3.90 19.07 -10.84
N VAL A 194 -3.61 19.31 -12.12
CA VAL A 194 -4.32 18.67 -13.25
C VAL A 194 -4.27 17.14 -13.12
N SER A 195 -3.10 16.58 -12.81
CA SER A 195 -2.95 15.14 -12.55
C SER A 195 -3.77 14.69 -11.34
N GLY A 196 -3.79 15.47 -10.24
CA GLY A 196 -4.56 15.14 -9.04
C GLY A 196 -6.06 15.03 -9.30
N ILE A 197 -6.61 15.85 -10.18
CA ILE A 197 -8.02 15.79 -10.61
C ILE A 197 -8.29 14.53 -11.43
N HIS A 198 -7.41 14.23 -12.40
CA HIS A 198 -7.56 13.04 -13.24
C HIS A 198 -7.47 11.75 -12.42
N ASP A 199 -6.49 11.69 -11.51
CA ASP A 199 -6.28 10.59 -10.58
C ASP A 199 -7.43 10.40 -9.60
N LEU A 200 -7.96 11.50 -9.04
CA LEU A 200 -9.16 11.50 -8.21
C LEU A 200 -10.32 10.83 -8.94
N LYS A 201 -10.59 11.21 -10.19
CA LYS A 201 -11.67 10.63 -11.00
C LYS A 201 -11.50 9.12 -11.19
N ARG A 202 -10.29 8.66 -11.50
CA ARG A 202 -10.01 7.22 -11.68
C ARG A 202 -10.21 6.42 -10.40
N ILE A 203 -9.74 6.94 -9.26
CA ILE A 203 -9.92 6.28 -7.97
C ILE A 203 -11.39 6.25 -7.57
N LEU A 204 -12.12 7.33 -7.79
CA LEU A 204 -13.57 7.35 -7.55
C LEU A 204 -14.29 6.27 -8.37
N SER A 205 -13.97 6.14 -9.66
CA SER A 205 -14.53 5.06 -10.49
C SER A 205 -14.22 3.67 -9.92
N LEU A 206 -12.99 3.47 -9.41
CA LEU A 206 -12.59 2.23 -8.76
C LEU A 206 -13.39 1.96 -7.47
N LEU A 207 -13.54 2.96 -6.60
CA LEU A 207 -14.30 2.83 -5.35
C LEU A 207 -15.79 2.58 -5.60
N ILE A 208 -16.36 3.24 -6.62
CA ILE A 208 -17.75 3.02 -7.06
C ILE A 208 -17.92 1.57 -7.53
N HIS A 209 -16.99 1.06 -8.33
CA HIS A 209 -17.01 -0.34 -8.78
C HIS A 209 -17.03 -1.32 -7.61
N PHE A 210 -16.21 -1.07 -6.58
CA PHE A 210 -16.18 -1.89 -5.36
C PHE A 210 -17.28 -1.54 -4.34
N LYS A 211 -18.17 -0.59 -4.63
CA LYS A 211 -19.25 -0.12 -3.73
C LYS A 211 -18.73 0.36 -2.37
N ILE A 212 -17.55 0.98 -2.35
CA ILE A 212 -16.92 1.50 -1.15
C ILE A 212 -17.40 2.94 -0.92
N LYS A 213 -17.80 3.26 0.32
CA LYS A 213 -18.17 4.64 0.66
C LYS A 213 -16.93 5.54 0.56
N SER A 214 -16.96 6.51 -0.34
CA SER A 214 -15.83 7.38 -0.63
C SER A 214 -16.00 8.77 -0.01
N TYR A 215 -14.87 9.32 0.44
CA TYR A 215 -14.73 10.70 0.89
C TYR A 215 -13.57 11.34 0.14
N VAL A 216 -13.63 12.65 -0.07
CA VAL A 216 -12.54 13.41 -0.70
C VAL A 216 -11.93 14.39 0.30
N LEU A 217 -10.60 14.44 0.31
CA LEU A 217 -9.81 15.38 1.08
C LEU A 217 -8.83 16.09 0.13
N ILE A 218 -8.91 17.42 0.06
CA ILE A 218 -7.96 18.22 -0.72
C ILE A 218 -6.81 18.60 0.22
N ASN A 219 -5.65 18.00 0.00
CA ASN A 219 -4.42 18.37 0.69
C ASN A 219 -3.68 19.47 -0.09
N LYS A 220 -2.94 20.30 0.63
CA LYS A 220 -2.18 21.44 0.10
C LYS A 220 -3.01 22.37 -0.80
N TYR A 221 -4.27 22.63 -0.42
CA TYR A 221 -5.24 23.32 -1.30
C TYR A 221 -4.79 24.71 -1.77
N ASN A 222 -4.02 25.43 -0.95
CA ASN A 222 -3.53 26.78 -1.23
C ASN A 222 -2.34 26.81 -2.21
N ILE A 223 -1.83 25.68 -2.69
CA ILE A 223 -0.84 25.66 -3.78
C ILE A 223 -1.46 26.16 -5.09
N ASN A 224 -2.74 25.85 -5.32
CA ASN A 224 -3.49 26.35 -6.45
C ASN A 224 -4.99 26.38 -6.08
N GLU A 225 -5.48 27.58 -5.78
CA GLU A 225 -6.88 27.75 -5.34
C GLU A 225 -7.86 27.49 -6.48
N GLU A 226 -7.54 27.89 -7.72
CA GLU A 226 -8.39 27.65 -8.89
C GLU A 226 -8.67 26.15 -9.08
N LYS A 227 -7.62 25.32 -9.02
CA LYS A 227 -7.75 23.86 -9.10
C LYS A 227 -8.42 23.26 -7.88
N SER A 228 -8.28 23.86 -6.70
CA SER A 228 -9.04 23.45 -5.52
C SER A 228 -10.54 23.68 -5.72
N TYR A 229 -10.94 24.85 -6.23
CA TYR A 229 -12.34 25.12 -6.56
C TYR A 229 -12.88 24.16 -7.62
N GLU A 230 -12.07 23.81 -8.63
CA GLU A 230 -12.44 22.80 -9.63
C GLU A 230 -12.74 21.43 -8.99
N ILE A 231 -11.92 20.98 -8.03
CA ILE A 231 -12.16 19.72 -7.29
C ILE A 231 -13.43 19.83 -6.44
N GLU A 232 -13.64 20.95 -5.76
CA GLU A 232 -14.83 21.18 -4.94
C GLU A 232 -16.11 21.13 -5.78
N ASP A 233 -16.12 21.81 -6.92
CA ASP A 233 -17.26 21.83 -7.82
C ASP A 233 -17.51 20.47 -8.46
N PHE A 234 -16.45 19.73 -8.80
CA PHE A 234 -16.58 18.34 -9.22
C PHE A 234 -17.22 17.47 -8.13
N CYS A 235 -16.78 17.59 -6.87
CA CYS A 235 -17.37 16.83 -5.77
C CYS A 235 -18.85 17.20 -5.54
N LYS A 236 -19.22 18.49 -5.63
CA LYS A 236 -20.61 18.93 -5.51
C LYS A 236 -21.50 18.37 -6.62
N LYS A 237 -21.04 18.44 -7.88
CA LYS A 237 -21.79 17.97 -9.06
C LYS A 237 -22.10 16.48 -8.99
N ASP A 238 -21.12 15.69 -8.54
CA ASP A 238 -21.22 14.23 -8.49
C ASP A 238 -21.72 13.73 -7.12
N ASN A 239 -22.16 14.63 -6.24
CA ASN A 239 -22.64 14.35 -4.88
C ASN A 239 -21.64 13.51 -4.04
N ILE A 240 -20.35 13.84 -4.17
CA ILE A 240 -19.25 13.21 -3.45
C ILE A 240 -18.96 14.01 -2.17
N GLU A 241 -18.81 13.31 -1.05
CA GLU A 241 -18.60 13.94 0.25
C GLU A 241 -17.17 14.48 0.40
N LEU A 242 -17.01 15.80 0.25
CA LEU A 242 -15.77 16.51 0.58
C LEU A 242 -15.68 16.73 2.10
N ILE A 243 -14.76 16.03 2.77
CA ILE A 243 -14.65 16.06 4.24
C ILE A 243 -13.79 17.23 4.75
N GLY A 244 -12.90 17.77 3.92
CA GLY A 244 -12.15 18.97 4.27
C GLY A 244 -11.08 19.35 3.27
N LYS A 245 -10.36 20.42 3.63
CA LYS A 245 -9.19 20.93 2.91
C LYS A 245 -8.09 21.25 3.92
N ILE A 246 -6.86 20.85 3.62
CA ILE A 246 -5.69 21.12 4.46
C ILE A 246 -4.74 22.02 3.66
N PRO A 247 -4.32 23.19 4.19
CA PRO A 247 -3.35 24.03 3.49
C PRO A 247 -1.96 23.39 3.56
N PHE A 248 -1.09 23.75 2.62
CA PHE A 248 0.34 23.50 2.74
C PHE A 248 0.86 24.26 3.95
N ASP A 249 1.60 23.56 4.80
CA ASP A 249 2.13 24.07 6.05
C ASP A 249 3.42 23.30 6.38
N GLU A 250 4.49 24.04 6.67
CA GLU A 250 5.82 23.50 6.94
C GLU A 250 5.83 22.61 8.19
N ILE A 251 4.91 22.81 9.13
CA ILE A 251 4.82 22.00 10.35
C ILE A 251 4.57 20.52 10.07
N VAL A 252 3.94 20.20 8.93
CA VAL A 252 3.74 18.82 8.49
C VAL A 252 5.07 18.20 8.05
N VAL A 253 5.92 18.98 7.38
CA VAL A 253 7.24 18.56 6.94
C VAL A 253 8.15 18.40 8.16
N GLU A 254 8.15 19.37 9.08
CA GLU A 254 8.91 19.28 10.33
C GLU A 254 8.53 18.05 11.16
N ALA A 255 7.23 17.78 11.32
CA ALA A 255 6.75 16.60 12.04
C ALA A 255 7.28 15.29 11.42
N MET A 256 7.25 15.20 10.08
CA MET A 256 7.78 14.05 9.34
C MET A 256 9.29 13.88 9.53
N VAL A 257 10.06 14.98 9.45
CA VAL A 257 11.52 14.97 9.70
C VAL A 257 11.84 14.51 11.12
N ASN A 258 10.96 14.82 12.08
CA ASN A 258 11.09 14.38 13.47
C ASN A 258 10.48 12.99 13.75
N GLY A 259 10.08 12.24 12.71
CA GLY A 259 9.51 10.90 12.85
C GLY A 259 8.22 10.87 13.68
N LYS A 260 7.39 11.91 13.56
CA LYS A 260 6.14 12.05 14.34
C LYS A 260 4.96 12.42 13.46
N SER A 261 3.77 11.98 13.85
CA SER A 261 2.54 12.51 13.27
C SER A 261 2.39 13.99 13.62
N VAL A 262 1.74 14.79 12.78
CA VAL A 262 1.51 16.21 13.08
C VAL A 262 0.67 16.41 14.35
N ILE A 263 -0.21 15.44 14.64
CA ILE A 263 -1.03 15.41 15.85
C ILE A 263 -0.18 15.29 17.12
N ASP A 264 0.86 14.45 17.10
CA ASP A 264 1.76 14.26 18.23
C ASP A 264 2.87 15.32 18.29
N TYR A 265 3.36 15.80 17.13
CA TYR A 265 4.41 16.81 17.05
C TYR A 265 3.92 18.20 17.46
N SER A 266 2.76 18.63 16.94
CA SER A 266 2.20 19.95 17.23
C SER A 266 0.68 19.88 17.45
N PRO A 267 0.21 19.37 18.61
CA PRO A 267 -1.20 19.09 18.86
C PRO A 267 -2.12 20.32 18.85
N GLN A 268 -1.57 21.52 19.08
CA GLN A 268 -2.29 22.80 19.16
C GLN A 268 -2.25 23.60 17.85
N SER A 269 -1.58 23.11 16.80
CA SER A 269 -1.52 23.84 15.53
C SER A 269 -2.88 23.90 14.84
N LYS A 270 -3.01 24.88 13.94
CA LYS A 270 -4.17 25.01 13.06
C LYS A 270 -4.38 23.74 12.22
N ILE A 271 -3.30 23.15 11.69
CA ILE A 271 -3.34 21.90 10.93
C ILE A 271 -3.88 20.74 11.76
N SER A 272 -3.36 20.55 12.98
CA SER A 272 -3.84 19.50 13.89
C SER A 272 -5.32 19.67 14.21
N SER A 273 -5.78 20.91 14.36
CA SER A 273 -7.20 21.23 14.58
C SER A 273 -8.06 20.86 13.35
N ILE A 274 -7.60 21.21 12.14
CA ILE A 274 -8.30 20.84 10.89
C ILE A 274 -8.39 19.32 10.74
N ILE A 275 -7.29 18.59 10.97
CA ILE A 275 -7.27 17.13 10.87
C ILE A 275 -8.19 16.49 11.91
N LYS A 276 -8.24 17.01 13.15
CA LYS A 276 -9.18 16.55 14.18
C LYS A 276 -10.64 16.74 13.74
N GLU A 277 -10.98 17.86 13.11
CA GLU A 277 -12.34 18.08 12.58
C GLU A 277 -12.67 17.14 11.41
N ILE A 278 -11.72 16.91 10.50
CA ILE A 278 -11.87 15.92 9.41
C ILE A 278 -12.08 14.52 9.99
N PHE A 279 -11.29 14.13 11.00
CA PHE A 279 -11.43 12.86 11.69
C PHE A 279 -12.83 12.67 12.28
N LYS A 280 -13.37 13.68 12.98
CA LYS A 280 -14.73 13.65 13.52
C LYS A 280 -15.78 13.42 12.43
N LYS A 281 -15.64 14.05 11.26
CA LYS A 281 -16.59 13.86 10.14
C LYS A 281 -16.62 12.43 9.60
N VAL A 282 -15.53 11.67 9.73
CA VAL A 282 -15.43 10.29 9.20
C VAL A 282 -15.90 9.26 10.24
N TYR A 283 -15.61 9.50 11.52
CA TYR A 283 -15.81 8.55 12.62
C TYR A 283 -17.01 8.83 13.52
N LEU A 284 -17.49 10.07 13.62
CA LEU A 284 -18.56 10.48 14.56
C LEU A 284 -19.84 10.96 13.86
N LYS A 285 -19.95 10.78 12.54
CA LYS A 285 -21.18 11.01 11.78
C LYS A 285 -22.07 9.78 11.77
#